data_AF-A0AAN9T101-F1
#
_entry.id   AF-A0AAN9T101-F1
#
_cell.length_a   1.000
_cell.length_b   1.000
_cell.length_c   1.000
_cell.angle_alpha   90.00
_cell.angle_beta   90.00
_cell.angle_gamma   90.00
#
_symmetry.space_group_name_H-M   'P 1'
#
loop_
_entity.id
_entity.type
_entity.pdbx_description
1 polymer ?
#
loop_
_entity_poly.entity_id
_entity_poly.type
_entity_poly.pdbx_seq_one_letter_code
_entity_poly.pdbx_strand_id
1 'polypeptide(L)'
;MSSLSQNHYILGLFLVLTVWTPHVICRRLPEEYSYERHEKWMARYGKVYKDDAEKENRFQIFNNNVQFIESFNAAGDKPFNLSINKFADLHHEEFKALLINGQKKEQSVWTAKETSCRYDSVTKIPATIDWRKRGAVTPVKDQGTCRKILFSTFIS
;
A
#
# COMPACT_ATOMS: atom_id res chain seq x y z
N MET A 1 29.06 -57.03 19.31
CA MET A 1 27.73 -56.58 19.80
C MET A 1 27.62 -55.06 19.97
N SER A 2 28.69 -54.29 19.86
CA SER A 2 28.70 -52.81 19.96
C SER A 2 28.24 -52.08 18.68
N SER A 3 28.47 -52.65 17.48
CA SER A 3 28.15 -52.00 16.20
C SER A 3 26.64 -51.88 15.90
N LEU A 4 25.84 -52.83 16.37
CA LEU A 4 24.38 -52.83 16.14
C LEU A 4 23.71 -51.68 16.91
N SER A 5 24.09 -51.51 18.18
CA SER A 5 23.63 -50.43 19.05
C SER A 5 23.97 -49.06 18.45
N GLN A 6 25.21 -48.88 18.00
CA GLN A 6 25.67 -47.63 17.38
C GLN A 6 24.91 -47.29 16.10
N ASN A 7 24.56 -48.28 15.28
CA ASN A 7 23.74 -48.08 14.09
C ASN A 7 22.30 -47.67 14.42
N HIS A 8 21.71 -48.17 15.52
CA HIS A 8 20.38 -47.74 15.97
C HIS A 8 20.37 -46.28 16.46
N TYR A 9 21.42 -45.82 17.14
CA TYR A 9 21.57 -44.41 17.52
C TYR A 9 21.73 -43.50 16.30
N ILE A 10 22.53 -43.92 15.31
CA ILE A 10 22.72 -43.17 14.07
C ILE A 10 21.40 -43.07 13.28
N LEU A 11 20.67 -44.19 13.14
CA LEU A 11 19.36 -44.23 12.49
C LEU A 11 18.31 -43.36 13.21
N GLY A 12 18.29 -43.39 14.55
CA GLY A 12 17.42 -42.52 15.34
C GLY A 12 17.73 -41.03 15.13
N LEU A 13 19.00 -40.67 15.05
CA LEU A 13 19.45 -39.29 14.84
C LEU A 13 19.13 -38.80 13.41
N PHE A 14 19.23 -39.67 12.39
CA PHE A 14 18.76 -39.36 11.04
C PHE A 14 17.23 -39.19 10.96
N LEU A 15 16.46 -40.01 11.69
CA LEU A 15 15.00 -39.85 11.75
C LEU A 15 14.59 -38.54 12.43
N VAL A 16 15.28 -38.13 13.49
CA VAL A 16 15.05 -36.82 14.12
C VAL A 16 15.43 -35.68 13.16
N LEU A 17 16.59 -35.74 12.50
CA LEU A 17 16.98 -34.70 11.55
C LEU A 17 16.01 -34.57 10.37
N THR A 18 15.58 -35.69 9.78
CA THR A 18 14.66 -35.71 8.63
C THR A 18 13.22 -35.31 8.96
N VAL A 19 12.80 -35.47 10.21
CA VAL A 19 11.48 -35.00 10.70
C VAL A 19 11.51 -33.51 11.08
N TRP A 20 12.69 -32.96 11.43
CA TRP A 20 12.85 -31.54 11.76
C TRP A 20 13.14 -30.65 10.54
N THR A 21 13.79 -31.18 9.49
CA THR A 21 14.03 -30.45 8.22
C THR A 21 12.78 -29.89 7.52
N PRO A 22 11.62 -30.58 7.46
CA PRO A 22 10.42 -30.09 6.76
C PRO A 22 9.82 -28.85 7.45
N HIS A 23 9.94 -28.74 8.76
CA HIS A 23 9.42 -27.59 9.52
C HIS A 23 10.21 -26.30 9.27
N VAL A 24 11.54 -26.39 9.17
CA VAL A 24 12.41 -25.22 8.95
C VAL A 24 12.31 -24.72 7.50
N ILE A 25 12.22 -25.63 6.52
CA ILE A 25 12.10 -25.27 5.10
C ILE A 25 10.74 -24.65 4.80
N CYS A 26 9.65 -25.17 5.39
CA CYS A 26 8.29 -24.69 5.11
C CYS A 26 8.04 -23.24 5.60
N ARG A 27 8.71 -22.80 6.67
CA ARG A 27 8.63 -21.40 7.12
C ARG A 27 9.46 -20.42 6.29
N ARG A 28 10.54 -20.89 5.65
CA ARG A 28 11.46 -20.04 4.88
C ARG A 28 10.89 -19.65 3.51
N LEU A 29 10.08 -20.50 2.87
CA LEU A 29 9.50 -20.23 1.54
C LEU A 29 8.51 -19.04 1.51
N PRO A 30 7.55 -18.91 2.44
CA PRO A 30 6.65 -17.76 2.49
C PRO A 30 7.40 -16.45 2.77
N GLU A 31 8.42 -16.51 3.63
CA GLU A 31 9.28 -15.38 3.96
C GLU A 31 10.06 -14.92 2.72
N GLU A 32 10.77 -15.82 2.03
CA GLU A 32 11.53 -15.51 0.81
C GLU A 32 10.64 -14.93 -0.31
N TYR A 33 9.43 -15.49 -0.50
CA TYR A 33 8.47 -14.97 -1.47
C TYR A 33 7.98 -13.55 -1.13
N SER A 34 7.71 -13.28 0.15
CA SER A 34 7.27 -11.95 0.59
C SER A 34 8.36 -10.89 0.42
N TYR A 35 9.63 -11.23 0.70
CA TYR A 35 10.77 -10.37 0.40
C TYR A 35 10.91 -10.11 -1.10
N GLU A 36 10.84 -11.14 -1.96
CA GLU A 36 10.91 -10.95 -3.41
C GLU A 36 9.81 -10.01 -3.93
N ARG A 37 8.59 -10.16 -3.39
CA ARG A 37 7.46 -9.28 -3.71
C ARG A 37 7.71 -7.83 -3.27
N HIS A 38 8.33 -7.63 -2.10
CA HIS A 38 8.72 -6.31 -1.61
C HIS A 38 9.80 -5.68 -2.50
N GLU A 39 10.84 -6.42 -2.90
CA GLU A 39 11.89 -5.93 -3.83
C GLU A 39 11.31 -5.49 -5.17
N LYS A 40 10.42 -6.29 -5.77
CA LYS A 40 9.72 -5.92 -7.02
C LYS A 40 8.88 -4.67 -6.86
N TRP A 41 8.19 -4.54 -5.73
CA TRP A 41 7.39 -3.36 -5.42
C TRP A 41 8.27 -2.11 -5.21
N MET A 42 9.39 -2.23 -4.51
CA MET A 42 10.35 -1.14 -4.32
C MET A 42 10.91 -0.66 -5.65
N ALA A 43 11.32 -1.59 -6.53
CA ALA A 43 11.82 -1.26 -7.86
C ALA A 43 10.74 -0.54 -8.70
N ARG A 44 9.49 -1.00 -8.64
CA ARG A 44 8.36 -0.39 -9.38
C ARG A 44 8.09 1.06 -8.95
N TYR A 45 8.23 1.36 -7.66
CA TYR A 45 7.91 2.68 -7.10
C TYR A 45 9.14 3.52 -6.74
N GLY A 46 10.35 3.07 -7.09
CA GLY A 46 11.60 3.79 -6.85
C GLY A 46 11.90 4.00 -5.36
N LYS A 47 11.58 3.01 -4.51
CA LYS A 47 11.78 3.11 -3.06
C LYS A 47 13.24 2.84 -2.71
N VAL A 48 13.82 3.75 -1.92
CA VAL A 48 15.19 3.65 -1.40
C VAL A 48 15.13 4.04 0.07
N TYR A 49 15.69 3.20 0.93
CA TYR A 49 15.72 3.40 2.39
C TYR A 49 17.13 3.77 2.84
N LYS A 50 17.23 4.41 4.00
CA LYS A 50 18.50 4.91 4.54
C LYS A 50 19.46 3.78 4.91
N ASP A 51 18.93 2.74 5.53
CA ASP A 51 19.68 1.60 6.05
C ASP A 51 18.82 0.33 6.06
N ASP A 52 19.47 -0.81 6.29
CA ASP A 52 18.81 -2.12 6.31
C ASP A 52 17.78 -2.23 7.43
N ALA A 53 17.98 -1.52 8.55
CA ALA A 53 17.02 -1.51 9.65
C ALA A 53 15.72 -0.78 9.27
N GLU A 54 15.82 0.35 8.57
CA GLU A 54 14.65 1.02 8.00
C GLU A 54 13.97 0.15 6.94
N LYS A 55 14.75 -0.48 6.05
CA LYS A 55 14.23 -1.38 5.03
C LYS A 55 13.45 -2.54 5.65
N GLU A 56 13.96 -3.14 6.71
CA GLU A 56 13.31 -4.21 7.43
C GLU A 56 12.01 -3.73 8.09
N ASN A 57 12.04 -2.57 8.76
CA ASN A 57 10.83 -1.98 9.34
C ASN A 57 9.75 -1.75 8.26
N ARG A 58 10.14 -1.17 7.13
CA ARG A 58 9.25 -0.88 6.00
C ARG A 58 8.71 -2.15 5.35
N PHE A 59 9.52 -3.21 5.28
CA PHE A 59 9.10 -4.53 4.83
C PHE A 59 7.99 -5.10 5.71
N GLN A 60 8.11 -5.01 7.04
CA GLN A 60 7.07 -5.48 7.95
C GLN A 60 5.76 -4.72 7.76
N ILE A 61 5.82 -3.40 7.58
CA ILE A 61 4.64 -2.58 7.28
C ILE A 61 4.01 -2.99 5.94
N PHE A 62 4.84 -3.15 4.91
CA PHE A 62 4.42 -3.62 3.59
C PHE A 62 3.71 -4.96 3.67
N ASN A 63 4.30 -5.95 4.33
CA ASN A 63 3.73 -7.29 4.45
C ASN A 63 2.37 -7.25 5.16
N ASN A 64 2.27 -6.51 6.26
CA ASN A 64 1.01 -6.33 6.99
C ASN A 64 -0.08 -5.67 6.11
N ASN A 65 0.28 -4.64 5.34
CA ASN A 65 -0.65 -3.98 4.43
C ASN A 65 -1.08 -4.89 3.27
N VAL A 66 -0.18 -5.72 2.74
CA VAL A 66 -0.51 -6.71 1.70
C VAL A 66 -1.48 -7.76 2.24
N GLN A 67 -1.24 -8.31 3.42
CA GLN A 67 -2.14 -9.27 4.07
C GLN A 67 -3.51 -8.64 4.34
N PHE A 68 -3.55 -7.38 4.76
CA PHE A 68 -4.80 -6.64 4.92
C PHE A 68 -5.56 -6.50 3.59
N ILE A 69 -4.88 -6.14 2.50
CA ILE A 69 -5.47 -6.04 1.16
C ILE A 69 -6.05 -7.39 0.71
N GLU A 70 -5.29 -8.47 0.89
CA GLU A 70 -5.69 -9.80 0.46
C GLU A 70 -6.88 -10.32 1.25
N SER A 71 -6.86 -10.17 2.58
CA SER A 71 -7.99 -10.55 3.43
C SER A 71 -9.25 -9.73 3.15
N PHE A 72 -9.12 -8.42 2.96
CA PHE A 72 -10.23 -7.53 2.62
C PHE A 72 -10.87 -7.91 1.28
N ASN A 73 -10.06 -8.12 0.25
CA ASN A 73 -10.56 -8.51 -1.07
C ASN A 73 -11.15 -9.93 -1.07
N ALA A 74 -10.60 -10.85 -0.27
CA ALA A 74 -11.13 -12.21 -0.14
C ALA A 74 -12.48 -12.24 0.59
N ALA A 75 -12.70 -11.34 1.56
CA ALA A 75 -13.99 -11.22 2.24
C ALA A 75 -15.11 -10.79 1.27
N GLY A 76 -14.80 -9.94 0.29
CA GLY A 76 -15.73 -9.55 -0.78
C GLY A 76 -17.00 -8.85 -0.28
N ASP A 77 -16.98 -8.32 0.94
CA ASP A 77 -18.13 -7.72 1.62
C ASP A 77 -18.34 -6.24 1.27
N LYS A 78 -17.37 -5.63 0.59
CA LYS A 78 -17.39 -4.22 0.19
C LYS A 78 -17.58 -4.06 -1.33
N PRO A 79 -18.21 -2.96 -1.78
CA PRO A 79 -18.40 -2.68 -3.21
C PRO A 79 -17.12 -2.19 -3.92
N PHE A 80 -15.95 -2.36 -3.29
CA PHE A 80 -14.67 -1.92 -3.81
C PHE A 80 -13.56 -2.88 -3.39
N ASN A 81 -12.47 -2.88 -4.16
CA ASN A 81 -11.28 -3.67 -3.88
C ASN A 81 -10.12 -2.76 -3.50
N LEU A 82 -9.23 -3.27 -2.67
CA LEU A 82 -7.96 -2.66 -2.36
C LEU A 82 -6.86 -3.19 -3.28
N SER A 83 -5.82 -2.38 -3.50
CA SER A 83 -4.67 -2.78 -4.30
C SER A 83 -3.39 -2.14 -3.76
N ILE A 84 -2.27 -2.83 -3.98
CA ILE A 84 -0.95 -2.37 -3.57
C ILE A 84 -0.58 -1.13 -4.40
N ASN A 85 -0.30 -0.02 -3.71
CA ASN A 85 0.10 1.25 -4.32
C ASN A 85 1.44 1.74 -3.73
N LYS A 86 1.87 2.96 -4.09
CA LYS A 86 3.15 3.55 -3.64
C LYS A 86 3.24 3.84 -2.14
N PHE A 87 2.14 3.73 -1.41
CA PHE A 87 2.03 3.97 0.04
C PHE A 87 1.96 2.68 0.85
N ALA A 88 2.19 1.53 0.22
CA ALA A 88 2.06 0.23 0.87
C ALA A 88 3.06 0.01 2.02
N ASP A 89 4.15 0.79 2.13
CA ASP A 89 5.13 0.77 3.21
C ASP A 89 4.86 1.78 4.34
N LEU A 90 3.69 2.41 4.35
CA LEU A 90 3.31 3.41 5.35
C LEU A 90 2.25 2.89 6.31
N HIS A 91 2.37 3.28 7.57
CA HIS A 91 1.27 3.19 8.51
C HIS A 91 0.16 4.19 8.19
N HIS A 92 -1.05 3.89 8.65
CA HIS A 92 -2.22 4.76 8.49
C HIS A 92 -1.96 6.19 8.98
N GLU A 93 -1.28 6.35 10.12
CA GLU A 93 -0.98 7.68 10.68
C GLU A 93 0.10 8.42 9.88
N GLU A 94 1.09 7.71 9.33
CA GLU A 94 2.07 8.31 8.41
C GLU A 94 1.38 8.79 7.13
N PHE A 95 0.48 7.97 6.58
CA PHE A 95 -0.30 8.31 5.39
C PHE A 95 -1.20 9.53 5.64
N LYS A 96 -1.90 9.59 6.78
CA LYS A 96 -2.67 10.77 7.20
C LYS A 96 -1.80 12.01 7.34
N ALA A 97 -0.62 11.89 7.94
CA ALA A 97 0.29 13.03 8.10
C ALA A 97 0.75 13.60 6.75
N LEU A 98 0.88 12.78 5.70
CA LEU A 98 1.14 13.26 4.34
C LEU A 98 -0.01 14.09 3.77
N LEU A 99 -1.26 13.70 4.05
CA LEU A 99 -2.46 14.42 3.60
C LEU A 99 -2.67 15.74 4.37
N ILE A 100 -2.58 15.72 5.70
CA ILE A 100 -2.88 16.85 6.57
C ILE A 100 -1.84 17.97 6.43
N ASN A 101 -0.56 17.63 6.30
CA ASN A 101 0.48 18.64 6.08
C ASN A 101 0.30 19.40 4.75
N GLY A 102 -0.47 18.84 3.81
CA GLY A 102 -0.91 19.53 2.59
C GLY A 102 -2.14 20.41 2.72
N GLN A 103 -2.76 20.45 3.89
CA GLN A 103 -3.97 21.23 4.19
C GLN A 103 -3.70 22.46 5.06
N LYS A 104 -2.43 22.80 5.38
CA LYS A 104 -2.12 24.14 5.91
C LYS A 104 -2.38 25.18 4.83
N LYS A 105 -3.66 25.50 4.62
CA LYS A 105 -4.09 26.77 4.07
C LYS A 105 -3.49 27.81 5.01
N GLU A 106 -2.53 28.59 4.51
CA GLU A 106 -2.54 29.98 4.94
C GLU A 106 -3.98 30.44 4.75
N GLN A 107 -4.64 30.85 5.84
CA GLN A 107 -5.86 31.63 5.72
C GLN A 107 -5.44 32.95 5.06
N SER A 108 -5.23 32.92 3.76
CA SER A 108 -5.30 34.12 2.97
C SER A 108 -6.76 34.52 3.09
N VAL A 109 -7.01 35.57 3.86
CA VAL A 109 -8.29 36.28 3.90
C VAL A 109 -8.46 36.89 2.51
N TRP A 110 -8.84 36.06 1.54
CA TRP A 110 -9.41 36.53 0.30
C TRP A 110 -10.84 36.89 0.65
N THR A 111 -11.12 38.19 0.67
CA THR A 111 -12.47 38.73 0.64
C THR A 111 -13.10 38.27 -0.67
N ALA A 112 -13.62 37.04 -0.68
CA ALA A 112 -14.35 36.51 -1.80
C ALA A 112 -15.59 37.41 -1.97
N LYS A 113 -15.62 38.19 -3.04
CA LYS A 113 -16.84 38.86 -3.46
C LYS A 113 -17.84 37.74 -3.75
N GLU A 114 -18.81 37.54 -2.87
CA GLU A 114 -19.87 36.54 -3.03
C GLU A 114 -20.52 36.76 -4.39
N THR A 115 -20.08 36.00 -5.38
CA THR A 115 -20.74 35.91 -6.67
C THR A 115 -21.83 34.87 -6.43
N SER A 116 -23.06 35.36 -6.25
CA SER A 116 -24.24 34.52 -6.24
C SER A 116 -24.14 33.53 -7.41
N CYS A 117 -24.09 32.24 -7.10
CA CYS A 117 -24.23 31.20 -8.10
C CYS A 117 -25.62 31.35 -8.72
N ARG A 118 -25.70 32.04 -9.86
CA ARG A 118 -26.94 32.15 -10.62
C ARG A 118 -27.20 30.82 -11.31
N TYR A 119 -28.19 30.09 -10.82
CA TYR A 119 -28.77 28.98 -11.55
C TYR A 119 -29.79 29.57 -12.52
N ASP A 120 -29.51 29.49 -13.83
CA ASP A 120 -30.58 29.56 -14.81
C ASP A 120 -31.54 28.39 -14.58
N SER A 121 -32.80 28.55 -14.95
CA SER A 121 -33.86 27.55 -14.71
C SER A 121 -33.60 26.26 -15.50
N VAL A 122 -32.76 25.38 -14.94
CA VAL A 122 -32.40 24.09 -15.54
C VAL A 122 -33.60 23.15 -15.43
N THR A 123 -34.31 22.95 -16.54
CA THR A 123 -35.52 22.10 -16.60
C THR A 123 -35.21 20.62 -16.83
N LYS A 124 -33.98 20.25 -17.23
CA LYS A 124 -33.56 18.85 -17.44
C LYS A 124 -32.15 18.62 -16.94
N ILE A 125 -32.04 17.92 -15.80
CA ILE A 125 -30.77 17.46 -15.24
C ILE A 125 -30.55 16.02 -15.70
N PRO A 126 -29.43 15.70 -16.37
CA PRO A 126 -29.14 14.33 -16.80
C PRO A 126 -28.86 13.42 -15.59
N ALA A 127 -29.21 12.13 -15.71
CA ALA A 127 -29.02 11.15 -14.64
C ALA A 127 -27.54 10.90 -14.28
N THR A 128 -26.61 11.12 -15.22
CA THR A 128 -25.17 10.96 -15.01
C THR A 128 -24.39 11.99 -15.82
N ILE A 129 -23.36 12.61 -15.22
CA ILE A 129 -22.42 13.51 -15.91
C ILE A 129 -20.99 13.02 -15.63
N ASP A 130 -20.20 12.84 -16.69
CA ASP A 130 -18.76 12.58 -16.60
C ASP A 130 -18.00 13.71 -17.30
N TRP A 131 -17.38 14.59 -16.51
CA TRP A 131 -16.62 15.74 -17.03
C TRP A 131 -15.36 15.35 -17.80
N ARG A 132 -14.81 14.16 -17.58
CA ARG A 132 -13.65 13.66 -18.33
C ARG A 132 -14.00 13.45 -19.80
N LYS A 133 -15.20 12.94 -20.08
CA LYS A 133 -15.73 12.76 -21.43
C LYS A 133 -16.05 14.09 -22.13
N ARG A 134 -16.15 15.17 -21.37
CA ARG A 134 -16.42 16.53 -21.86
C ARG A 134 -15.17 17.39 -22.01
N GLY A 135 -13.98 16.83 -21.76
CA GLY A 135 -12.71 17.55 -21.90
C GLY A 135 -12.43 18.60 -20.82
N ALA A 136 -13.27 18.67 -19.77
CA ALA A 136 -13.12 19.63 -18.68
C ALA A 136 -12.13 19.17 -17.58
N VAL A 137 -11.59 17.96 -17.69
CA VAL A 137 -10.67 17.38 -16.70
C VAL A 137 -9.29 17.20 -17.35
N THR A 138 -8.27 17.80 -16.75
CA THR A 138 -6.87 17.62 -17.15
C THR A 138 -6.34 16.24 -16.77
N PRO A 139 -5.22 15.76 -17.36
CA PRO A 139 -4.62 14.48 -16.98
C PRO A 139 -4.33 14.40 -15.48
N VAL A 140 -4.43 13.19 -14.92
CA VAL A 140 -4.15 12.93 -13.50
C VAL A 140 -2.71 13.31 -13.17
N LYS A 141 -2.53 14.10 -12.11
CA LYS A 141 -1.22 14.57 -11.62
C LYS A 141 -0.82 13.86 -10.33
N ASP A 142 0.49 13.79 -10.08
CA ASP A 142 1.05 13.29 -8.82
C ASP A 142 1.66 14.45 -8.02
N GLN A 143 1.28 14.56 -6.75
CA GLN A 143 1.79 15.59 -5.82
C GLN A 143 3.21 15.27 -5.33
N GLY A 144 3.66 14.02 -5.47
CA GLY A 144 4.95 13.56 -4.96
C GLY A 144 5.10 13.82 -3.46
N THR A 145 6.30 14.24 -3.05
CA THR A 145 6.62 14.60 -1.66
C THR A 145 6.19 16.03 -1.31
N CYS A 146 5.67 16.79 -2.28
CA CYS A 146 5.15 18.13 -2.03
C CYS A 146 3.80 18.00 -1.32
N ARG A 147 3.84 18.10 0.01
CA ARG A 147 2.70 18.09 0.92
C ARG A 147 1.90 19.39 0.76
N LYS A 148 1.23 19.58 -0.38
CA LYS A 148 0.26 20.66 -0.64
C LYS A 148 -0.81 20.14 -1.58
N ILE A 149 -2.06 20.07 -1.12
CA ILE A 149 -3.21 19.75 -1.97
C ILE A 149 -3.56 20.98 -2.83
N LEU A 150 -2.66 21.32 -3.75
CA LEU A 150 -2.81 22.47 -4.68
C LEU A 150 -3.75 22.13 -5.85
N PHE A 151 -3.96 20.86 -6.14
CA PHE A 151 -4.71 20.44 -7.33
C PHE A 151 -6.23 20.65 -7.24
N SER A 152 -6.79 20.96 -6.07
CA SER A 152 -8.23 21.28 -5.98
C SER A 152 -8.57 22.70 -6.47
N THR A 153 -7.58 23.55 -6.73
CA THR A 153 -7.77 24.96 -7.14
C THR A 153 -7.72 25.16 -8.66
N PHE A 154 -7.42 24.10 -9.42
CA PHE A 154 -7.24 24.17 -10.87
C PHE A 154 -8.32 23.36 -11.59
N ILE A 155 -9.54 23.88 -11.60
CA ILE A 155 -10.48 23.65 -12.70
C ILE A 155 -10.62 25.01 -13.39
N SER A 156 -10.14 25.10 -14.62
CA SER A 156 -10.32 26.27 -15.49
C SER A 156 -11.28 25.93 -16.62
#